data_AF-A0AA90SMT0-F1
#
_entry.id   AF-A0AA90SMT0-F1
#
_cell.length_a   1.000
_cell.length_b   1.000
_cell.length_c   1.000
_cell.angle_alpha   90.00
_cell.angle_beta   90.00
_cell.angle_gamma   90.00
#
_symmetry.space_group_name_H-M   'P 1'
#
loop_
_entity.id
_entity.type
_entity.pdbx_description
1 polymer ?
#
loop_
_entity_poly.entity_id
_entity_poly.type
_entity_poly.pdbx_seq_one_letter_code
_entity_poly.pdbx_strand_id
1 'polypeptide(L)' 'MLNLTKLLEDVTPVGWLIIASSLIAWVLLTYVTGIYSEKKWGDRESGALLGFFVPGLIFTFIMYMR' A
#
# COMPACT_ATOMS: atom_id res chain seq x y z
N MET A 1 -21.45 8.90 -6.46
CA MET A 1 -20.40 9.09 -5.42
C MET A 1 -20.12 7.74 -4.79
N LEU A 2 -18.86 7.30 -4.73
CA LEU A 2 -18.47 6.13 -3.92
C LEU A 2 -18.89 6.44 -2.48
N ASN A 3 -19.92 5.75 -1.99
CA ASN A 3 -20.46 5.97 -0.66
C ASN A 3 -19.53 5.24 0.32
N LEU A 4 -18.42 5.89 0.66
CA LEU A 4 -17.41 5.38 1.60
C LEU A 4 -18.04 4.88 2.89
N THR A 5 -19.11 5.52 3.35
CA THR A 5 -19.88 5.12 4.53
C THR A 5 -20.42 3.70 4.42
N LYS A 6 -20.98 3.31 3.26
CA LYS A 6 -21.45 1.93 3.02
C LYS A 6 -20.32 0.91 2.98
N LEU A 7 -19.13 1.32 2.54
CA LEU A 7 -17.96 0.44 2.48
C LEU A 7 -17.35 0.23 3.87
N LEU A 8 -17.68 1.10 4.82
CA LEU A 8 -17.20 1.11 6.21
C LEU A 8 -18.21 0.51 7.20
N GLU A 9 -19.51 0.53 6.89
CA GLU A 9 -20.59 0.02 7.76
C GLU A 9 -20.49 -1.49 8.05
N ASP A 10 -19.99 -2.28 7.11
CA ASP A 10 -19.85 -3.74 7.26
C ASP A 10 -18.45 -4.17 7.75
N VAL A 11 -17.56 -3.22 8.07
CA VAL A 11 -16.20 -3.54 8.49
C VAL A 11 -16.18 -3.91 9.97
N THR A 12 -16.10 -5.21 10.24
CA THR A 12 -15.91 -5.74 11.59
C THR A 12 -14.62 -5.21 12.24
N PRO A 13 -14.49 -5.25 13.57
CA PRO A 13 -13.24 -4.86 14.26
C PRO A 13 -12.00 -5.60 13.74
N VAL A 14 -12.16 -6.87 13.33
CA VAL A 14 -11.09 -7.66 12.71
C VAL A 14 -10.73 -7.12 11.32
N GLY A 15 -11.73 -6.72 10.52
CA GLY A 15 -11.51 -6.07 9.23
C GLY A 15 -10.70 -4.77 9.37
N TRP A 16 -10.98 -3.97 10.40
CA TRP A 16 -10.21 -2.77 10.71
C TRP A 16 -8.74 -3.07 11.07
N LEU A 17 -8.49 -4.12 11.86
CA LEU A 17 -7.12 -4.56 12.16
C LEU A 17 -6.36 -5.03 10.91
N ILE A 18 -7.04 -5.70 9.99
CA ILE A 18 -6.46 -6.12 8.71
C ILE A 18 -6.11 -4.91 7.85
N ILE A 19 -7.02 -3.93 7.74
CA ILE A 19 -6.77 -2.69 6.99
C ILE A 19 -5.60 -1.92 7.60
N ALA A 20 -5.57 -1.76 8.93
CA ALA A 20 -4.51 -1.07 9.64
C ALA A 20 -3.15 -1.75 9.45
N SER A 21 -3.09 -3.07 9.61
CA SER A 21 -1.84 -3.82 9.40
C SER A 21 -1.35 -3.77 7.95
N SER A 22 -2.27 -3.79 6.99
CA SER A 22 -1.96 -3.64 5.56
C SER A 22 -1.39 -2.25 5.26
N LEU A 23 -1.97 -1.19 5.82
CA LEU A 23 -1.45 0.18 5.68
C LEU A 23 -0.06 0.32 6.29
N ILE A 24 0.16 -0.24 7.47
CA ILE A 24 1.48 -0.23 8.13
C ILE A 24 2.50 -0.97 7.25
N ALA A 25 2.17 -2.15 6.75
CA ALA A 25 3.03 -2.92 5.86
C ALA A 25 3.38 -2.14 4.57
N TRP A 26 2.41 -1.41 4.01
CA TRP A 26 2.61 -0.59 2.81
C TRP A 26 3.55 0.59 3.07
N VAL A 27 3.37 1.30 4.18
CA VAL A 27 4.27 2.39 4.59
C VAL A 27 5.69 1.84 4.82
N LEU A 28 5.83 0.69 5.49
CA LEU A 28 7.11 0.05 5.72
C LEU A 28 7.79 -0.36 4.41
N LEU A 29 7.06 -0.93 3.46
CA LEU A 29 7.59 -1.26 2.13
C LEU A 29 8.12 -0.03 1.42
N THR A 30 7.35 1.07 1.42
CA THR A 30 7.74 2.36 0.83
C THR A 30 9.02 2.90 1.46
N TYR A 31 9.12 2.82 2.80
CA TYR A 31 10.29 3.30 3.53
C TYR A 31 11.54 2.43 3.26
N VAL A 32 11.40 1.11 3.33
CA VAL A 32 12.53 0.16 3.14
C VAL A 32 13.06 0.22 1.71
N THR A 33 12.17 0.30 0.71
CA THR A 33 12.58 0.45 -0.69
C THR A 33 13.27 1.78 -0.95
N GLY A 34 12.81 2.87 -0.33
CA GLY A 34 13.51 4.16 -0.35
C GLY A 34 14.94 4.05 0.20
N ILE A 35 15.11 3.48 1.40
CA ILE A 35 16.44 3.27 2.00
C ILE A 35 17.32 2.36 1.15
N TYR A 36 16.76 1.26 0.64
CA TYR A 36 17.51 0.32 -0.18
C TYR A 36 17.99 0.97 -1.47
N SER A 37 17.13 1.76 -2.12
CA SER A 37 17.48 2.48 -3.34
C SER A 37 18.51 3.57 -3.09
N GLU A 38 18.38 4.32 -1.99
CA GLU A 38 19.38 5.29 -1.54
C GLU A 38 20.75 4.65 -1.37
N LYS A 39 20.83 3.50 -0.70
CA LYS A 39 22.09 2.77 -0.47
C LYS A 39 22.71 2.21 -1.75
N LYS A 40 21.89 1.77 -2.71
CA LYS A 40 22.36 1.07 -3.90
C LYS A 40 22.61 1.99 -5.10
N TRP A 41 21.78 3.01 -5.25
CA TRP A 41 21.72 3.87 -6.43
C TRP A 41 21.88 5.36 -6.11
N GLY A 42 21.95 5.74 -4.84
CA GLY A 42 22.03 7.15 -4.42
C GLY A 42 20.72 7.92 -4.59
N ASP A 43 19.64 7.26 -4.99
CA ASP A 43 18.32 7.86 -5.23
C ASP A 43 17.27 7.22 -4.34
N ARG A 44 16.85 7.97 -3.32
CA ARG A 44 15.84 7.55 -2.35
C ARG A 44 14.41 7.70 -2.91
N GLU A 45 14.16 8.76 -3.67
CA GLU A 45 12.81 9.16 -4.07
C GLU A 45 12.22 8.16 -5.06
N SER A 46 12.99 7.77 -6.08
CA SER A 46 12.56 6.76 -7.05
C SER A 46 12.29 5.40 -6.39
N GLY A 47 13.12 5.03 -5.40
CA GLY A 47 12.92 3.80 -4.63
C GLY A 47 11.63 3.82 -3.80
N ALA A 48 11.36 4.93 -3.12
CA ALA A 48 10.13 5.11 -2.36
C ALA A 48 8.89 5.11 -3.28
N LEU A 49 8.97 5.76 -4.44
CA LEU A 49 7.90 5.75 -5.44
C LEU A 49 7.58 4.32 -5.90
N LEU A 50 8.59 3.50 -6.17
CA LEU A 50 8.40 2.10 -6.50
C LEU A 50 7.73 1.32 -5.36
N GLY A 51 8.20 1.50 -4.11
CA GLY A 51 7.59 0.86 -2.94
C GLY A 51 6.14 1.29 -2.68
N PHE A 52 5.77 2.51 -3.08
CA PHE A 52 4.41 3.01 -2.97
C PHE A 52 3.50 2.46 -4.10
N PHE A 53 3.91 2.63 -5.35
CA PHE A 53 3.04 2.34 -6.51
C PHE A 53 2.96 0.86 -6.87
N VAL A 54 4.04 0.08 -6.71
CA VAL A 54 4.04 -1.34 -7.13
C VAL A 54 2.99 -2.17 -6.37
N PRO A 55 2.88 -2.10 -5.03
CA PRO A 55 1.81 -2.81 -4.31
C PRO A 55 0.41 -2.38 -4.76
N GLY A 56 0.21 -1.08 -4.99
CA GLY A 56 -1.06 -0.53 -5.48
C GLY A 56 -1.42 -1.05 -6.86
N LEU A 57 -0.47 -1.09 -7.79
CA LEU A 57 -0.66 -1.63 -9.14
C LEU A 57 -0.96 -3.13 -9.12
N ILE A 58 -0.28 -3.90 -8.26
CA ILE A 58 -0.56 -5.33 -8.08
C ILE A 58 -1.99 -5.52 -7.57
N PHE A 59 -2.41 -4.73 -6.57
CA PHE A 59 -3.76 -4.79 -6.03
C PHE A 59 -4.81 -4.46 -7.10
N THR A 60 -4.63 -3.38 -7.85
CA THR A 60 -5.53 -3.01 -8.96
C THR A 60 -5.56 -4.08 -10.05
N PHE A 61 -4.42 -4.67 -10.40
CA PHE A 61 -4.34 -5.73 -11.40
C PHE A 61 -5.11 -7.00 -10.96
N ILE A 62 -4.93 -7.42 -9.70
CA ILE A 62 -5.67 -8.56 -9.13
C ILE A 62 -7.19 -8.28 -9.14
N MET A 63 -7.59 -7.06 -8.78
CA MET A 63 -9.00 -6.65 -8.80
C MET A 63 -9.57 -6.55 -10.21
N TYR A 64 -8.75 -6.24 -11.22
CA TYR A 64 -9.19 -6.19 -12.63
C TYR A 64 -9.35 -7.59 -13.24
N MET A 65 -8.49 -8.53 -12.85
CA MET A 65 -8.50 -9.92 -13.35
C MET A 65 -9.57 -10.80 -12.69
N ARG A 66 -10.28 -10.29 -11.68
CA ARG A 66 -11.28 -11.01 -10.89
C ARG A 66 -12.67 -10.40 -11.08
#